data_AF-A0A7X7NJQ5-F1
#
_entry.id   AF-A0A7X7NJQ5-F1
#
_cell.length_a   1.000
_cell.length_b   1.000
_cell.length_c   1.000
_cell.angle_alpha   90.00
_cell.angle_beta   90.00
_cell.angle_gamma   90.00
#
_symmetry.space_group_name_H-M   'P 1'
#
loop_
_entity.id
_entity.type
_entity.pdbx_description
1 polymer ?
#
loop_
_entity_poly.entity_id
_entity_poly.type
_entity_poly.pdbx_seq_one_letter_code
_entity_poly.pdbx_strand_id
1 'polypeptide(L)'
;MEKYSENFIKEILAAEKIELIGRQNAVFAKFSDIVAADRDSISFCKYRDERGQRLLEATHAAVVVCPREVTLPQREDILFVVVDNPRLCFARLAAAANPDKSEHKIHKTAVIGENCQIGRVSIGAYAVIGDNVLLGDGSIIFPNVVIDDNVVIGRGSVIKSHTTIGQKGFGFEFDKDGIPFAIPHIGSVVIGDNVEIGAHNTIARGALKNTIVSDYVKTDDHVHIAHNVRVGKRTVITACAEISGSVAIGDDCHLGPNCSIMNGIALGDRALVGLGAVVIRAVPDDAVVAGNPARIIKKNEQ
;
A
#
# COMPACT_ATOMS: atom_id res chain seq x y z
N MET A 1 -17.52 0.59 25.09
CA MET A 1 -17.13 0.77 23.69
C MET A 1 -17.53 2.17 23.29
N GLU A 2 -16.64 2.89 22.62
CA GLU A 2 -16.96 4.19 22.01
C GLU A 2 -18.07 3.99 20.97
N LYS A 3 -19.05 4.90 20.98
CA LYS A 3 -20.19 4.85 20.05
C LYS A 3 -20.08 6.06 19.12
N TYR A 4 -20.21 5.79 17.83
CA TYR A 4 -20.20 6.79 16.77
C TYR A 4 -21.65 7.08 16.35
N SER A 5 -21.89 8.32 15.94
CA SER A 5 -23.20 8.82 15.53
C SER A 5 -23.21 9.23 14.06
N GLU A 6 -24.38 9.60 13.54
CA GLU A 6 -24.50 10.23 12.22
C GLU A 6 -23.63 11.47 12.06
N ASN A 7 -23.40 12.24 13.12
CA ASN A 7 -22.55 13.43 13.07
C ASN A 7 -21.08 13.06 12.79
N PHE A 8 -20.60 11.96 13.36
CA PHE A 8 -19.27 11.43 13.04
C PHE A 8 -19.16 11.09 11.54
N ILE A 9 -20.20 10.49 10.96
CA ILE A 9 -20.23 10.18 9.52
C ILE A 9 -20.16 11.47 8.69
N LYS A 10 -20.99 12.46 9.02
CA LYS A 10 -21.03 13.77 8.34
C LYS A 10 -19.70 14.50 8.43
N GLU A 11 -19.04 14.44 9.58
CA GLU A 11 -17.74 15.07 9.81
C GLU A 11 -16.64 14.43 8.98
N ILE A 12 -16.50 13.09 9.07
CA ILE A 12 -15.43 12.37 8.36
C ILE A 12 -15.63 12.36 6.85
N LEU A 13 -16.88 12.36 6.39
CA LEU A 13 -17.23 12.37 4.97
C LEU A 13 -17.65 13.76 4.47
N ALA A 14 -17.25 14.84 5.15
CA ALA A 14 -17.66 16.21 4.81
C ALA A 14 -17.26 16.64 3.38
N ALA A 15 -16.20 16.05 2.82
CA ALA A 15 -15.75 16.30 1.45
C ALA A 15 -16.48 15.44 0.40
N GLU A 16 -17.25 14.45 0.82
CA GLU A 16 -17.97 13.52 -0.06
C GLU A 16 -19.42 13.98 -0.21
N LYS A 17 -20.00 13.75 -1.39
CA LYS A 17 -21.45 13.93 -1.56
C LYS A 17 -22.14 12.74 -0.90
N ILE A 18 -22.71 12.94 0.28
CA ILE A 18 -23.44 11.90 1.03
C ILE A 18 -24.94 12.18 1.06
N GLU A 19 -25.74 11.12 1.06
CA GLU A 19 -27.17 11.16 1.32
C GLU A 19 -27.52 10.12 2.39
N LEU A 20 -28.33 10.52 3.37
CA LEU A 20 -28.67 9.70 4.53
C LEU A 20 -30.15 9.30 4.44
N ILE A 21 -30.41 8.00 4.31
CA ILE A 21 -31.77 7.45 4.08
C ILE A 21 -32.08 6.38 5.13
N GLY A 22 -33.31 6.38 5.65
CA GLY A 22 -33.79 5.38 6.61
C GLY A 22 -33.72 5.87 8.06
N ARG A 23 -33.19 5.03 8.95
CA ARG A 23 -33.14 5.28 10.40
C ARG A 23 -32.51 6.63 10.73
N GLN A 24 -33.18 7.38 11.61
CA GLN A 24 -32.67 8.64 12.15
C GLN A 24 -31.94 8.42 13.47
N ASN A 25 -30.95 9.28 13.76
CA ASN A 25 -30.08 9.21 14.93
C ASN A 25 -29.43 7.82 15.11
N ALA A 26 -28.99 7.22 14.00
CA ALA A 26 -28.31 5.93 14.05
C ALA A 26 -26.99 6.04 14.82
N VAL A 27 -26.71 4.99 15.60
CA VAL A 27 -25.46 4.84 16.35
C VAL A 27 -24.87 3.47 16.05
N PHE A 28 -23.55 3.40 16.03
CA PHE A 28 -22.81 2.14 15.86
C PHE A 28 -21.57 2.16 16.77
N ALA A 29 -21.07 0.98 17.12
CA ALA A 29 -19.94 0.81 18.02
C ALA A 29 -18.79 -0.01 17.40
N LYS A 30 -19.02 -0.66 16.25
CA LYS A 30 -18.01 -1.49 15.59
C LYS A 30 -18.16 -1.53 14.07
N PHE A 31 -17.08 -1.89 13.40
CA PHE A 31 -17.03 -2.11 11.96
C PHE A 31 -17.12 -3.62 11.69
N SER A 32 -17.94 -4.03 10.72
CA SER A 32 -18.14 -5.45 10.41
C SER A 32 -18.32 -5.69 8.91
N ASP A 33 -17.99 -6.91 8.48
CA ASP A 33 -18.50 -7.46 7.22
C ASP A 33 -20.03 -7.45 7.22
N ILE A 34 -20.64 -7.17 6.06
CA ILE A 34 -22.08 -6.93 5.92
C ILE A 34 -22.93 -8.15 6.27
N VAL A 35 -22.37 -9.37 6.10
CA VAL A 35 -23.05 -10.63 6.39
C VAL A 35 -23.00 -10.94 7.88
N ALA A 36 -21.90 -10.61 8.55
CA ALA A 36 -21.71 -10.82 9.99
C ALA A 36 -22.18 -9.62 10.85
N ALA A 37 -22.58 -8.52 10.23
CA ALA A 37 -22.96 -7.29 10.90
C ALA A 37 -24.21 -7.47 11.76
N ASP A 38 -24.21 -6.82 12.92
CA ASP A 38 -25.33 -6.75 13.84
C ASP A 38 -25.78 -5.30 14.10
N ARG A 39 -26.73 -5.13 15.03
CA ARG A 39 -27.38 -3.85 15.31
C ARG A 39 -26.47 -2.77 15.92
N ASP A 40 -25.21 -3.10 16.22
CA ASP A 40 -24.20 -2.14 16.67
C ASP A 40 -23.11 -1.91 15.59
N SER A 41 -23.29 -2.47 14.39
CA SER A 41 -22.28 -2.46 13.34
C SER A 41 -22.52 -1.40 12.28
N ILE A 42 -21.45 -0.78 11.80
CA ILE A 42 -21.39 -0.17 10.47
C ILE A 42 -20.76 -1.15 9.48
N SER A 43 -21.30 -1.21 8.26
CA SER A 43 -20.76 -1.98 7.15
C SER A 43 -20.79 -1.21 5.83
N PHE A 44 -20.38 -1.85 4.74
CA PHE A 44 -20.55 -1.30 3.40
C PHE A 44 -20.97 -2.36 2.39
N CYS A 45 -21.68 -1.91 1.37
CA CYS A 45 -21.97 -2.66 0.15
C CYS A 45 -21.35 -1.90 -1.03
N LYS A 46 -20.61 -2.59 -1.90
CA LYS A 46 -20.04 -2.01 -3.13
C LYS A 46 -20.79 -2.39 -4.40
N TYR A 47 -21.67 -3.40 -4.32
CA TYR A 47 -22.36 -3.96 -5.47
C TYR A 47 -23.57 -3.09 -5.82
N ARG A 48 -23.77 -2.86 -7.11
CA ARG A 48 -24.87 -2.04 -7.66
C ARG A 48 -26.02 -2.88 -8.24
N ASP A 49 -25.80 -4.19 -8.34
CA ASP A 49 -26.70 -5.16 -8.95
C ASP A 49 -27.59 -5.85 -7.90
N GLU A 50 -28.31 -6.91 -8.31
CA GLU A 50 -29.15 -7.72 -7.42
C GLU A 50 -28.38 -8.29 -6.22
N ARG A 51 -27.07 -8.52 -6.34
CA ARG A 51 -26.26 -8.96 -5.20
C ARG A 51 -26.21 -7.86 -4.15
N GLY A 52 -26.06 -6.61 -4.58
CA GLY A 52 -26.13 -5.45 -3.71
C GLY A 52 -27.45 -5.40 -2.95
N GLN A 53 -28.57 -5.50 -3.68
CA GLN A 53 -29.92 -5.49 -3.09
C GLN A 53 -30.11 -6.58 -2.05
N ARG A 54 -29.78 -7.84 -2.38
CA ARG A 54 -29.90 -8.98 -1.44
C ARG A 54 -29.08 -8.79 -0.16
N LEU A 55 -27.89 -8.19 -0.27
CA LEU A 55 -27.06 -7.91 0.92
C LEU A 55 -27.67 -6.82 1.80
N LEU A 56 -28.23 -5.76 1.19
CA LEU A 56 -28.91 -4.69 1.93
C LEU A 56 -30.20 -5.19 2.60
N GLU A 57 -30.92 -6.13 1.98
CA GLU A 57 -32.10 -6.76 2.55
C GLU A 57 -31.76 -7.69 3.74
N ALA A 58 -30.69 -8.49 3.61
CA ALA A 58 -30.35 -9.52 4.58
C ALA A 58 -29.57 -9.01 5.81
N THR A 59 -28.88 -7.88 5.71
CA THR A 59 -27.99 -7.40 6.78
C THR A 59 -28.74 -6.97 8.05
N HIS A 60 -28.05 -7.10 9.19
CA HIS A 60 -28.51 -6.60 10.49
C HIS A 60 -27.72 -5.39 10.99
N ALA A 61 -26.87 -4.79 10.15
CA ALA A 61 -26.11 -3.58 10.46
C ALA A 61 -27.02 -2.40 10.87
N ALA A 62 -26.56 -1.56 11.80
CA ALA A 62 -27.24 -0.29 12.09
C ALA A 62 -27.01 0.76 10.99
N VAL A 63 -25.84 0.73 10.37
CA VAL A 63 -25.43 1.68 9.32
C VAL A 63 -24.80 0.93 8.16
N VAL A 64 -25.20 1.23 6.93
CA VAL A 64 -24.60 0.66 5.73
C VAL A 64 -24.20 1.76 4.76
N VAL A 65 -22.92 1.81 4.38
CA VAL A 65 -22.44 2.66 3.30
C VAL A 65 -22.68 1.97 1.96
N CYS A 66 -23.39 2.59 1.03
CA CYS A 66 -23.84 1.93 -0.21
C CYS A 66 -23.80 2.87 -1.43
N PRO A 67 -23.76 2.34 -2.67
CA PRO A 67 -23.62 3.17 -3.86
C PRO A 67 -24.94 3.87 -4.20
N ARG A 68 -24.89 4.96 -4.98
CA ARG A 68 -26.10 5.70 -5.42
C ARG A 68 -27.06 4.89 -6.29
N GLU A 69 -26.53 3.97 -7.08
CA GLU A 69 -27.29 3.28 -8.13
C GLU A 69 -27.95 1.97 -7.64
N VAL A 70 -27.84 1.64 -6.35
CA VAL A 70 -28.48 0.44 -5.79
C VAL A 70 -29.91 0.76 -5.35
N THR A 71 -30.84 -0.15 -5.65
CA THR A 71 -32.20 -0.08 -5.09
C THR A 71 -32.14 -0.38 -3.59
N LEU A 72 -32.57 0.59 -2.78
CA LEU A 72 -32.61 0.43 -1.33
C LEU A 72 -33.89 -0.29 -0.90
N PRO A 73 -33.80 -1.25 0.04
CA PRO A 73 -34.99 -1.84 0.65
C PRO A 73 -35.67 -0.82 1.57
N GLN A 74 -37.00 -0.92 1.71
CA GLN A 74 -37.74 -0.12 2.68
C GLN A 74 -37.50 -0.67 4.10
N ARG A 75 -36.49 -0.13 4.77
CA ARG A 75 -36.06 -0.52 6.14
C ARG A 75 -35.91 0.72 7.00
N GLU A 76 -36.61 0.74 8.14
CA GLU A 76 -36.54 1.86 9.10
C GLU A 76 -35.54 1.60 10.24
N ASP A 77 -35.01 0.38 10.35
CA ASP A 77 -34.06 -0.03 11.38
C ASP A 77 -32.59 0.21 10.99
N ILE A 78 -32.32 0.55 9.72
CA ILE A 78 -30.99 0.78 9.14
C ILE A 78 -30.88 2.21 8.62
N LEU A 79 -29.72 2.84 8.85
CA LEU A 79 -29.32 4.05 8.14
C LEU A 79 -28.47 3.69 6.93
N PHE A 80 -28.91 4.05 5.74
CA PHE A 80 -28.15 3.95 4.50
C PHE A 80 -27.39 5.26 4.25
N VAL A 81 -26.06 5.16 4.13
CA VAL A 81 -25.16 6.26 3.77
C VAL A 81 -24.81 6.10 2.29
N VAL A 82 -25.53 6.83 1.45
CA VAL A 82 -25.46 6.69 0.00
C VAL A 82 -24.36 7.61 -0.55
N VAL A 83 -23.38 7.02 -1.24
CA VAL A 83 -22.14 7.68 -1.72
C VAL A 83 -21.70 7.14 -3.08
N ASP A 84 -20.74 7.80 -3.74
CA ASP A 84 -20.22 7.36 -5.04
C ASP A 84 -19.24 6.18 -4.90
N ASN A 85 -18.40 6.19 -3.86
CA ASN A 85 -17.42 5.14 -3.56
C ASN A 85 -17.59 4.60 -2.13
N PRO A 86 -18.46 3.59 -1.93
CA PRO A 86 -18.77 3.04 -0.61
C PRO A 86 -17.57 2.47 0.12
N ARG A 87 -16.67 1.80 -0.62
CA ARG A 87 -15.49 1.17 -0.04
C ARG A 87 -14.52 2.22 0.49
N LEU A 88 -14.30 3.31 -0.25
CA LEU A 88 -13.44 4.40 0.19
C LEU A 88 -14.02 5.11 1.42
N CYS A 89 -15.31 5.46 1.37
CA CYS A 89 -15.98 6.13 2.50
C CYS A 89 -15.95 5.26 3.76
N PHE A 90 -16.23 3.96 3.64
CA PHE A 90 -16.11 3.01 4.74
C PHE A 90 -14.68 2.93 5.29
N ALA A 91 -13.66 2.87 4.42
CA ALA A 91 -12.27 2.86 4.83
C ALA A 91 -11.87 4.13 5.60
N ARG A 92 -12.33 5.32 5.15
CA ARG A 92 -12.11 6.58 5.86
C ARG A 92 -12.74 6.59 7.25
N LEU A 93 -13.99 6.13 7.36
CA LEU A 93 -14.69 6.01 8.65
C LEU A 93 -13.95 5.03 9.58
N ALA A 94 -13.53 3.88 9.05
CA ALA A 94 -12.79 2.88 9.81
C ALA A 94 -11.45 3.42 10.32
N ALA A 95 -10.69 4.12 9.47
CA ALA A 95 -9.42 4.73 9.84
C ALA A 95 -9.60 5.85 10.89
N ALA A 96 -10.64 6.68 10.77
CA ALA A 96 -10.92 7.73 11.75
C ALA A 96 -11.34 7.18 13.11
N ALA A 97 -12.09 6.07 13.13
CA ALA A 97 -12.51 5.40 14.36
C ALA A 97 -11.43 4.50 14.98
N ASN A 98 -10.42 4.12 14.19
CA ASN A 98 -9.30 3.28 14.61
C ASN A 98 -7.99 3.94 14.17
N PRO A 99 -7.66 5.14 14.70
CA PRO A 99 -6.43 5.78 14.32
C PRO A 99 -5.27 4.88 14.73
N ASP A 100 -4.35 4.63 13.80
CA ASP A 100 -3.10 3.94 14.13
C ASP A 100 -2.43 4.72 15.26
N LYS A 101 -2.33 4.08 16.43
CA LYS A 101 -1.69 4.69 17.60
C LYS A 101 -0.18 4.69 17.38
N SER A 102 0.31 5.59 16.54
CA SER A 102 1.73 5.95 16.54
C SER A 102 2.00 6.69 17.85
N GLU A 103 2.62 6.01 18.81
CA GLU A 103 3.00 6.65 20.07
C GLU A 103 4.15 7.66 19.87
N HIS A 104 4.71 7.74 18.66
CA HIS A 104 5.94 8.46 18.33
C HIS A 104 7.07 8.10 19.30
N LYS A 105 7.21 6.79 19.57
CA LYS A 105 8.20 6.24 20.50
C LYS A 105 9.20 5.38 19.77
N ILE A 106 10.46 5.53 20.14
CA ILE A 106 11.55 4.63 19.77
C ILE A 106 11.64 3.57 20.88
N HIS A 107 11.46 2.31 20.51
CA HIS A 107 11.55 1.22 21.47
C HIS A 107 12.98 1.10 22.01
N LYS A 108 13.13 0.82 23.31
CA LYS A 108 14.42 0.74 24.01
C LYS A 108 15.42 -0.28 23.46
N THR A 109 14.96 -1.19 22.60
CA THR A 109 15.79 -2.22 21.96
C THR A 109 16.09 -1.93 20.49
N ALA A 110 15.59 -0.83 19.95
CA ALA A 110 16.00 -0.38 18.63
C ALA A 110 17.46 0.10 18.70
N VAL A 111 18.23 -0.19 17.64
CA VAL A 111 19.60 0.27 17.48
C VAL A 111 19.61 1.30 16.36
N ILE A 112 20.20 2.46 16.63
CA ILE A 112 20.29 3.57 15.67
C ILE A 112 21.75 3.99 15.57
N GLY A 113 22.26 4.02 14.34
CA GLY A 113 23.61 4.44 14.00
C GLY A 113 23.84 5.93 14.17
N GLU A 114 25.04 6.36 13.82
CA GLU A 114 25.50 7.74 13.98
C GLU A 114 24.98 8.66 12.87
N ASN A 115 24.95 9.96 13.16
CA ASN A 115 24.60 11.02 12.19
C ASN A 115 23.22 10.88 11.53
N CYS A 116 22.32 10.12 12.14
CA CYS A 116 20.94 9.99 11.69
C CYS A 116 20.15 11.29 11.89
N GLN A 117 19.29 11.61 10.92
CA GLN A 117 18.30 12.68 11.02
C GLN A 117 16.91 12.07 11.21
N ILE A 118 16.46 12.01 12.45
CA ILE A 118 15.23 11.32 12.84
C ILE A 118 14.17 12.35 13.23
N GLY A 119 13.09 12.41 12.46
CA GLY A 119 11.91 13.23 12.76
C GLY A 119 11.07 12.67 13.91
N ARG A 120 9.83 13.15 14.04
CA ARG A 120 8.86 12.63 15.03
C ARG A 120 8.28 11.29 14.57
N VAL A 121 9.01 10.21 14.81
CA VAL A 121 8.71 8.85 14.30
C VAL A 121 8.37 7.85 15.41
N SER A 122 7.83 6.69 15.02
CA SER A 122 7.76 5.49 15.85
C SER A 122 8.73 4.44 15.33
N ILE A 123 9.54 3.84 16.20
CA ILE A 123 10.50 2.77 15.85
C ILE A 123 10.28 1.57 16.77
N GLY A 124 9.95 0.43 16.18
CA GLY A 124 9.60 -0.81 16.87
C GLY A 124 10.80 -1.52 17.50
N ALA A 125 10.50 -2.56 18.29
CA ALA A 125 11.51 -3.35 18.99
C ALA A 125 12.49 -4.01 18.00
N TYR A 126 13.78 -3.95 18.34
CA TYR A 126 14.85 -4.61 17.58
C TYR A 126 14.97 -4.17 16.11
N ALA A 127 14.39 -3.03 15.74
CA ALA A 127 14.73 -2.39 14.48
C ALA A 127 16.19 -1.92 14.52
N VAL A 128 16.88 -2.06 13.39
CA VAL A 128 18.27 -1.64 13.21
C VAL A 128 18.31 -0.56 12.14
N ILE A 129 18.78 0.62 12.50
CA ILE A 129 18.95 1.77 11.62
C ILE A 129 20.45 2.04 11.51
N GLY A 130 21.00 2.02 10.29
CA GLY A 130 22.41 2.28 10.00
C GLY A 130 22.78 3.76 10.15
N ASP A 131 23.98 4.12 9.71
CA ASP A 131 24.52 5.46 9.82
C ASP A 131 23.97 6.39 8.74
N ASN A 132 23.87 7.69 9.05
CA ASN A 132 23.45 8.74 8.11
C ASN A 132 22.04 8.53 7.52
N VAL A 133 21.17 7.80 8.21
CA VAL A 133 19.77 7.58 7.78
C VAL A 133 18.92 8.82 8.04
N LEU A 134 18.05 9.16 7.09
CA LEU A 134 17.02 10.18 7.26
C LEU A 134 15.65 9.54 7.37
N LEU A 135 14.94 9.77 8.48
CA LEU A 135 13.54 9.37 8.66
C LEU A 135 12.64 10.61 8.84
N GLY A 136 11.71 10.81 7.90
CA GLY A 136 10.76 11.92 7.94
C GLY A 136 9.69 11.79 9.03
N ASP A 137 9.11 12.93 9.42
CA ASP A 137 8.07 13.02 10.45
C ASP A 137 6.86 12.10 10.18
N GLY A 138 6.30 11.53 11.24
CA GLY A 138 5.13 10.68 11.18
C GLY A 138 5.39 9.27 10.65
N SER A 139 6.61 8.95 10.22
CA SER A 139 6.95 7.63 9.74
C SER A 139 6.96 6.59 10.86
N ILE A 140 6.59 5.35 10.52
CA ILE A 140 6.43 4.23 11.44
C ILE A 140 7.29 3.07 10.95
N ILE A 141 8.28 2.70 11.75
CA ILE A 141 9.17 1.56 11.51
C ILE A 141 8.76 0.44 12.47
N PHE A 142 8.32 -0.69 11.93
CA PHE A 142 7.86 -1.84 12.71
C PHE A 142 9.04 -2.63 13.32
N PRO A 143 8.77 -3.57 14.25
CA PRO A 143 9.81 -4.40 14.85
C PRO A 143 10.65 -5.18 13.84
N ASN A 144 11.93 -5.39 14.15
CA ASN A 144 12.89 -6.16 13.33
C ASN A 144 13.08 -5.66 11.89
N VAL A 145 12.77 -4.40 11.60
CA VAL A 145 13.14 -3.76 10.33
C VAL A 145 14.64 -3.46 10.32
N VAL A 146 15.30 -3.67 9.18
CA VAL A 146 16.70 -3.30 8.96
C VAL A 146 16.77 -2.23 7.89
N ILE A 147 17.29 -1.06 8.24
CA ILE A 147 17.56 0.05 7.33
C ILE A 147 19.06 0.29 7.33
N ASP A 148 19.69 0.11 6.17
CA ASP A 148 21.14 0.23 5.98
C ASP A 148 21.58 1.71 5.85
N ASP A 149 22.89 1.95 5.81
CA ASP A 149 23.45 3.30 5.83
C ASP A 149 22.98 4.17 4.66
N ASN A 150 22.86 5.48 4.92
CA ASN A 150 22.55 6.53 3.94
C ASN A 150 21.16 6.42 3.29
N VAL A 151 20.28 5.55 3.79
CA VAL A 151 18.90 5.44 3.30
C VAL A 151 18.10 6.68 3.70
N VAL A 152 17.26 7.15 2.78
CA VAL A 152 16.34 8.26 3.00
C VAL A 152 14.91 7.75 2.94
N ILE A 153 14.11 8.03 3.96
CA ILE A 153 12.68 7.73 4.03
C ILE A 153 11.91 9.01 4.33
N GLY A 154 10.95 9.33 3.46
CA GLY A 154 10.06 10.49 3.58
C GLY A 154 9.10 10.42 4.77
N ARG A 155 8.19 11.39 4.81
CA ARG A 155 7.20 11.61 5.88
C ARG A 155 6.02 10.66 5.77
N GLY A 156 5.45 10.29 6.91
CA GLY A 156 4.23 9.46 6.98
C GLY A 156 4.37 8.08 6.33
N SER A 157 5.60 7.61 6.14
CA SER A 157 5.89 6.33 5.51
C SER A 157 5.89 5.20 6.54
N VAL A 158 5.39 4.03 6.16
CA VAL A 158 5.25 2.87 7.04
C VAL A 158 6.09 1.72 6.50
N ILE A 159 6.99 1.18 7.31
CA ILE A 159 7.82 0.03 6.96
C ILE A 159 7.48 -1.11 7.91
N LYS A 160 6.89 -2.20 7.40
CA LYS A 160 6.42 -3.34 8.20
C LYS A 160 7.54 -4.30 8.56
N SER A 161 7.27 -5.16 9.54
CA SER A 161 8.25 -6.02 10.21
C SER A 161 9.09 -6.86 9.25
N HIS A 162 10.34 -7.13 9.63
CA HIS A 162 11.28 -7.99 8.89
C HIS A 162 11.65 -7.52 7.48
N THR A 163 11.31 -6.30 7.12
CA THR A 163 11.75 -5.68 5.87
C THR A 163 13.17 -5.17 5.97
N THR A 164 13.91 -5.35 4.88
CA THR A 164 15.31 -4.91 4.74
C THR A 164 15.43 -3.90 3.61
N ILE A 165 16.01 -2.74 3.91
CA ILE A 165 16.15 -1.62 2.98
C ILE A 165 17.60 -1.21 2.92
N GLY A 166 18.15 -1.15 1.70
CA GLY A 166 19.47 -0.62 1.47
C GLY A 166 20.58 -1.67 1.45
N GLN A 167 20.31 -2.98 1.54
CA GLN A 167 21.37 -3.97 1.32
C GLN A 167 21.88 -3.96 -0.12
N LYS A 168 23.09 -4.49 -0.33
CA LYS A 168 23.74 -4.57 -1.66
C LYS A 168 22.86 -5.35 -2.64
N GLY A 169 22.77 -4.83 -3.87
CA GLY A 169 22.15 -5.54 -4.97
C GLY A 169 22.95 -6.75 -5.45
N PHE A 170 22.29 -7.58 -6.24
CA PHE A 170 22.89 -8.75 -6.88
C PHE A 170 23.44 -8.37 -8.26
N GLY A 171 24.71 -7.96 -8.32
CA GLY A 171 25.39 -7.60 -9.58
C GLY A 171 26.82 -8.10 -9.60
N PHE A 172 27.17 -8.84 -10.65
CA PHE A 172 28.48 -9.48 -10.82
C PHE A 172 28.90 -9.42 -12.28
N GLU A 173 30.20 -9.38 -12.52
CA GLU A 173 30.83 -9.69 -13.80
C GLU A 173 31.70 -10.93 -13.64
N PHE A 174 32.03 -11.61 -14.74
CA PHE A 174 32.92 -12.76 -14.70
C PHE A 174 34.29 -12.35 -15.23
N ASP A 175 35.35 -12.64 -14.46
CA ASP A 175 36.71 -12.43 -14.95
C ASP A 175 37.09 -13.44 -16.03
N LYS A 176 38.32 -13.34 -16.54
CA LYS A 176 38.84 -14.23 -17.60
C LYS A 176 38.85 -15.73 -17.21
N ASP A 177 38.84 -16.03 -15.91
CA ASP A 177 38.88 -17.39 -15.37
C ASP A 177 37.46 -17.87 -14.96
N GLY A 178 36.43 -17.04 -15.20
CA GLY A 178 35.03 -17.34 -14.88
C GLY A 178 34.67 -17.14 -13.41
N ILE A 179 35.49 -16.45 -12.63
CA ILE A 179 35.23 -16.16 -11.22
C ILE A 179 34.29 -14.93 -11.13
N PRO A 180 33.17 -15.01 -10.38
CA PRO A 180 32.28 -13.88 -10.22
C PRO A 180 32.92 -12.77 -9.38
N PHE A 181 33.08 -11.60 -9.98
CA PHE A 181 33.52 -10.37 -9.35
C PHE A 181 32.30 -9.50 -9.00
N ALA A 182 32.09 -9.26 -7.70
CA ALA A 182 30.96 -8.45 -7.24
C ALA A 182 31.11 -6.99 -7.66
N ILE A 183 30.11 -6.46 -8.34
CA ILE A 183 30.06 -5.04 -8.68
C ILE A 183 29.80 -4.25 -7.39
N PRO A 184 30.64 -3.25 -7.05
CA PRO A 184 30.38 -2.40 -5.91
C PRO A 184 29.02 -1.71 -6.01
N HIS A 185 28.21 -1.85 -4.97
CA HIS A 185 26.95 -1.12 -4.82
C HIS A 185 27.15 0.01 -3.82
N ILE A 186 27.42 1.20 -4.35
CA ILE A 186 27.75 2.42 -3.61
C ILE A 186 26.63 3.47 -3.65
N GLY A 187 25.57 3.23 -4.44
CA GLY A 187 24.36 4.04 -4.38
C GLY A 187 23.60 3.84 -3.06
N SER A 188 22.44 4.48 -2.96
CA SER A 188 21.54 4.36 -1.80
C SER A 188 20.12 3.92 -2.22
N VAL A 189 19.18 3.94 -1.26
CA VAL A 189 17.74 3.84 -1.47
C VAL A 189 17.09 5.14 -1.01
N VAL A 190 16.19 5.68 -1.82
CA VAL A 190 15.37 6.86 -1.51
C VAL A 190 13.90 6.47 -1.58
N ILE A 191 13.20 6.62 -0.47
CA ILE A 191 11.77 6.37 -0.32
C ILE A 191 11.07 7.71 -0.07
N GLY A 192 10.05 8.01 -0.87
CA GLY A 192 9.26 9.23 -0.79
C GLY A 192 8.30 9.29 0.41
N ASP A 193 7.37 10.23 0.33
CA ASP A 193 6.37 10.48 1.37
C ASP A 193 5.16 9.53 1.23
N ASN A 194 4.57 9.15 2.37
CA ASN A 194 3.37 8.32 2.47
C ASN A 194 3.49 6.95 1.79
N VAL A 195 4.70 6.40 1.70
CA VAL A 195 4.97 5.08 1.16
C VAL A 195 4.66 4.02 2.21
N GLU A 196 4.04 2.92 1.81
CA GLU A 196 3.89 1.73 2.66
C GLU A 196 4.68 0.58 2.09
N ILE A 197 5.63 0.07 2.87
CA ILE A 197 6.42 -1.11 2.55
C ILE A 197 5.92 -2.29 3.40
N GLY A 198 5.50 -3.36 2.73
CA GLY A 198 5.00 -4.60 3.32
C GLY A 198 6.05 -5.31 4.16
N ALA A 199 5.63 -6.37 4.87
CA ALA A 199 6.50 -7.18 5.70
C ALA A 199 7.37 -8.11 4.83
N HIS A 200 8.57 -8.43 5.31
CA HIS A 200 9.52 -9.31 4.60
C HIS A 200 9.90 -8.83 3.19
N ASN A 201 9.83 -7.52 2.94
CA ASN A 201 10.27 -6.95 1.68
C ASN A 201 11.78 -6.76 1.68
N THR A 202 12.37 -6.78 0.49
CA THR A 202 13.79 -6.47 0.30
C THR A 202 13.92 -5.41 -0.78
N ILE A 203 14.51 -4.27 -0.42
CA ILE A 203 14.79 -3.17 -1.35
C ILE A 203 16.30 -2.96 -1.41
N ALA A 204 16.91 -3.35 -2.53
CA ALA A 204 18.36 -3.25 -2.69
C ALA A 204 18.79 -1.82 -3.06
N ARG A 205 19.92 -1.36 -2.50
CA ARG A 205 20.57 -0.13 -2.95
C ARG A 205 21.05 -0.28 -4.39
N GLY A 206 21.12 0.84 -5.11
CA GLY A 206 21.61 0.80 -6.48
C GLY A 206 23.14 0.68 -6.57
N ALA A 207 23.64 0.27 -7.75
CA ALA A 207 25.07 0.12 -7.98
C ALA A 207 25.80 1.47 -7.89
N LEU A 208 25.45 2.40 -8.80
CA LEU A 208 25.99 3.77 -8.85
C LEU A 208 24.92 4.83 -8.63
N LYS A 209 23.74 4.64 -9.23
CA LYS A 209 22.56 5.46 -8.98
C LYS A 209 21.78 4.91 -7.78
N ASN A 210 20.89 5.71 -7.21
CA ASN A 210 19.99 5.24 -6.16
C ASN A 210 18.86 4.36 -6.72
N THR A 211 18.36 3.45 -5.89
CA THR A 211 17.03 2.87 -6.05
C THR A 211 16.01 3.87 -5.51
N ILE A 212 14.90 4.09 -6.21
CA ILE A 212 13.93 5.14 -5.88
C ILE A 212 12.53 4.53 -5.78
N VAL A 213 11.85 4.78 -4.66
CA VAL A 213 10.43 4.46 -4.45
C VAL A 213 9.70 5.78 -4.22
N SER A 214 8.89 6.21 -5.18
CA SER A 214 8.26 7.55 -5.15
C SER A 214 7.08 7.62 -4.20
N ASP A 215 6.57 8.84 -3.97
CA ASP A 215 5.48 9.11 -3.05
C ASP A 215 4.24 8.24 -3.27
N TYR A 216 3.58 7.89 -2.18
CA TYR A 216 2.33 7.13 -2.16
C TYR A 216 2.41 5.71 -2.74
N VAL A 217 3.60 5.18 -3.04
CA VAL A 217 3.76 3.76 -3.41
C VAL A 217 3.29 2.85 -2.28
N LYS A 218 2.60 1.78 -2.63
CA LYS A 218 2.18 0.73 -1.70
C LYS A 218 2.70 -0.61 -2.16
N THR A 219 3.55 -1.24 -1.36
CA THR A 219 3.96 -2.63 -1.57
C THR A 219 3.29 -3.51 -0.54
N ASP A 220 2.78 -4.64 -0.97
CA ASP A 220 2.35 -5.75 -0.11
C ASP A 220 3.58 -6.53 0.39
N ASP A 221 3.35 -7.63 1.10
CA ASP A 221 4.37 -8.43 1.73
C ASP A 221 5.18 -9.27 0.72
N HIS A 222 6.41 -9.65 1.09
CA HIS A 222 7.33 -10.48 0.29
C HIS A 222 7.71 -9.92 -1.10
N VAL A 223 7.65 -8.60 -1.30
CA VAL A 223 8.09 -7.96 -2.53
C VAL A 223 9.61 -7.80 -2.57
N HIS A 224 10.21 -8.10 -3.72
CA HIS A 224 11.62 -7.82 -4.00
C HIS A 224 11.77 -6.67 -5.01
N ILE A 225 12.46 -5.60 -4.59
CA ILE A 225 12.88 -4.48 -5.44
C ILE A 225 14.40 -4.51 -5.54
N ALA A 226 14.91 -4.88 -6.72
CA ALA A 226 16.34 -4.96 -6.95
C ALA A 226 17.02 -3.59 -7.11
N HIS A 227 18.32 -3.61 -7.36
CA HIS A 227 19.17 -2.43 -7.46
C HIS A 227 18.77 -1.52 -8.64
N ASN A 228 18.87 -0.20 -8.45
CA ASN A 228 18.62 0.82 -9.46
C ASN A 228 17.18 0.89 -9.99
N VAL A 229 16.24 0.18 -9.37
CA VAL A 229 14.83 0.27 -9.72
C VAL A 229 14.29 1.67 -9.42
N ARG A 230 13.39 2.15 -10.27
CA ARG A 230 12.61 3.37 -10.04
C ARG A 230 11.14 3.03 -10.07
N VAL A 231 10.43 3.27 -8.97
CA VAL A 231 8.97 3.09 -8.88
C VAL A 231 8.29 4.45 -8.87
N GLY A 232 7.41 4.68 -9.83
CA GLY A 232 6.59 5.90 -9.95
C GLY A 232 5.54 6.03 -8.86
N LYS A 233 4.94 7.22 -8.76
CA LYS A 233 4.01 7.62 -7.70
C LYS A 233 2.72 6.81 -7.75
N ARG A 234 2.12 6.57 -6.57
CA ARG A 234 0.82 5.87 -6.41
C ARG A 234 0.77 4.46 -7.01
N THR A 235 1.92 3.90 -7.39
CA THR A 235 2.03 2.53 -7.90
C THR A 235 1.81 1.53 -6.76
N VAL A 236 1.03 0.49 -7.04
CA VAL A 236 0.72 -0.60 -6.10
C VAL A 236 1.40 -1.88 -6.58
N ILE A 237 2.17 -2.50 -5.69
CA ILE A 237 2.91 -3.74 -5.95
C ILE A 237 2.41 -4.80 -4.96
N THR A 238 1.76 -5.83 -5.48
CA THR A 238 1.12 -6.86 -4.64
C THR A 238 2.07 -8.01 -4.29
N ALA A 239 1.63 -8.89 -3.39
CA ALA A 239 2.52 -9.82 -2.69
C ALA A 239 3.36 -10.68 -3.64
N CYS A 240 4.59 -10.96 -3.22
CA CYS A 240 5.53 -11.83 -3.93
C CYS A 240 5.93 -11.36 -5.34
N ALA A 241 5.65 -10.10 -5.71
CA ALA A 241 6.16 -9.54 -6.96
C ALA A 241 7.69 -9.36 -6.89
N GLU A 242 8.37 -9.72 -7.97
CA GLU A 242 9.81 -9.58 -8.14
C GLU A 242 10.12 -8.59 -9.25
N ILE A 243 10.92 -7.58 -8.92
CA ILE A 243 11.33 -6.52 -9.84
C ILE A 243 12.85 -6.56 -9.97
N SER A 244 13.34 -7.05 -11.11
CA SER A 244 14.77 -7.15 -11.39
C SER A 244 15.45 -5.79 -11.55
N GLY A 245 16.79 -5.81 -11.55
CA GLY A 245 17.60 -4.60 -11.50
C GLY A 245 17.34 -3.62 -12.64
N SER A 246 17.44 -2.32 -12.34
CA SER A 246 17.29 -1.21 -13.30
C SER A 246 15.95 -1.12 -14.03
N VAL A 247 14.89 -1.76 -13.53
CA VAL A 247 13.53 -1.56 -14.05
C VAL A 247 13.02 -0.16 -13.73
N ALA A 248 12.37 0.48 -14.69
CA ALA A 248 11.67 1.74 -14.50
C ALA A 248 10.16 1.51 -14.57
N ILE A 249 9.44 1.79 -13.48
CA ILE A 249 7.98 1.67 -13.40
C ILE A 249 7.40 3.09 -13.35
N GLY A 250 6.45 3.37 -14.23
CA GLY A 250 5.70 4.62 -14.28
C GLY A 250 4.80 4.85 -13.08
N ASP A 251 4.08 5.96 -13.14
CA ASP A 251 3.09 6.35 -12.13
C ASP A 251 1.80 5.53 -12.28
N ASP A 252 1.06 5.35 -11.19
CA ASP A 252 -0.27 4.72 -11.16
C ASP A 252 -0.32 3.27 -11.70
N CYS A 253 0.81 2.56 -11.64
CA CYS A 253 0.89 1.16 -12.08
C CYS A 253 0.33 0.18 -11.04
N HIS A 254 -0.10 -0.98 -11.52
CA HIS A 254 -0.52 -2.09 -10.68
C HIS A 254 0.26 -3.36 -11.04
N LEU A 255 1.09 -3.85 -10.12
CA LEU A 255 1.80 -5.11 -10.29
C LEU A 255 1.06 -6.21 -9.52
N GLY A 256 0.50 -7.16 -10.26
CA GLY A 256 -0.26 -8.29 -9.74
C GLY A 256 0.59 -9.31 -8.96
N PRO A 257 -0.06 -10.20 -8.18
CA PRO A 257 0.67 -11.05 -7.24
C PRO A 257 1.57 -12.00 -8.00
N ASN A 258 2.75 -12.29 -7.44
CA ASN A 258 3.71 -13.23 -8.02
C ASN A 258 4.14 -12.91 -9.47
N CYS A 259 4.06 -11.65 -9.91
CA CYS A 259 4.63 -11.26 -11.21
C CYS A 259 6.16 -11.10 -11.13
N SER A 260 6.83 -11.32 -12.26
CA SER A 260 8.29 -11.17 -12.41
C SER A 260 8.60 -10.22 -13.55
N ILE A 261 9.43 -9.22 -13.30
CA ILE A 261 9.77 -8.17 -14.26
C ILE A 261 11.25 -8.26 -14.62
N MET A 262 11.56 -8.52 -15.90
CA MET A 262 12.93 -8.64 -16.40
C MET A 262 13.75 -7.36 -16.20
N ASN A 263 15.05 -7.52 -15.96
CA ASN A 263 15.97 -6.42 -15.70
C ASN A 263 16.00 -5.38 -16.84
N GLY A 264 16.13 -4.10 -16.48
CA GLY A 264 16.40 -3.01 -17.42
C GLY A 264 15.24 -2.59 -18.33
N ILE A 265 14.03 -3.15 -18.16
CA ILE A 265 12.86 -2.75 -18.96
C ILE A 265 12.06 -1.63 -18.30
N ALA A 266 11.20 -0.99 -19.09
CA ALA A 266 10.29 0.06 -18.62
C ALA A 266 8.83 -0.42 -18.63
N LEU A 267 8.09 -0.09 -17.58
CA LEU A 267 6.63 -0.14 -17.53
C LEU A 267 6.13 1.31 -17.59
N GLY A 268 5.34 1.63 -18.61
CA GLY A 268 4.70 2.93 -18.78
C GLY A 268 3.66 3.24 -17.70
N ASP A 269 3.19 4.48 -17.68
CA ASP A 269 2.24 4.93 -16.67
C ASP A 269 0.91 4.16 -16.78
N ARG A 270 0.27 3.89 -15.64
CA ARG A 270 -1.02 3.17 -15.55
C ARG A 270 -0.97 1.76 -16.15
N ALA A 271 0.21 1.17 -16.28
CA ALA A 271 0.34 -0.22 -16.69
C ALA A 271 -0.21 -1.18 -15.62
N LEU A 272 -0.90 -2.24 -16.06
CA LEU A 272 -1.39 -3.30 -15.19
C LEU A 272 -0.70 -4.62 -15.57
N VAL A 273 0.08 -5.16 -14.64
CA VAL A 273 0.70 -6.49 -14.76
C VAL A 273 -0.20 -7.50 -14.06
N GLY A 274 -0.65 -8.50 -14.82
CA GLY A 274 -1.53 -9.56 -14.32
C GLY A 274 -0.83 -10.46 -13.29
N LEU A 275 -1.66 -11.16 -12.51
CA LEU A 275 -1.20 -12.18 -11.56
C LEU A 275 -0.32 -13.23 -12.26
N GLY A 276 0.84 -13.53 -11.68
CA GLY A 276 1.77 -14.54 -12.17
C GLY A 276 2.44 -14.21 -13.53
N ALA A 277 2.33 -12.97 -14.02
CA ALA A 277 2.88 -12.62 -15.33
C ALA A 277 4.42 -12.55 -15.31
N VAL A 278 5.05 -13.02 -16.38
CA VAL A 278 6.51 -12.92 -16.60
C VAL A 278 6.78 -11.90 -17.70
N VAL A 279 7.13 -10.68 -17.30
CA VAL A 279 7.27 -9.53 -18.20
C VAL A 279 8.70 -9.45 -18.71
N ILE A 280 8.88 -9.77 -20.00
CA ILE A 280 10.19 -9.86 -20.66
C ILE A 280 10.45 -8.73 -21.68
N ARG A 281 9.54 -7.75 -21.77
CA ARG A 281 9.60 -6.62 -22.71
C ARG A 281 8.96 -5.39 -22.08
N ALA A 282 9.37 -4.22 -22.54
CA ALA A 282 8.78 -2.96 -22.12
C ALA A 282 7.25 -2.95 -22.32
N VAL A 283 6.54 -2.34 -21.38
CA VAL A 283 5.08 -2.26 -21.36
C VAL A 283 4.68 -0.81 -21.60
N PRO A 284 3.87 -0.50 -22.62
CA PRO A 284 3.40 0.86 -22.86
C PRO A 284 2.51 1.40 -21.75
N ASP A 285 2.30 2.71 -21.76
CA ASP A 285 1.28 3.37 -20.94
C ASP A 285 -0.08 2.72 -21.16
N ASP A 286 -0.90 2.68 -20.10
CA ASP A 286 -2.26 2.14 -20.12
C ASP A 286 -2.35 0.69 -20.61
N ALA A 287 -1.27 -0.09 -20.65
CA ALA A 287 -1.34 -1.47 -21.13
C ALA A 287 -1.64 -2.45 -19.99
N VAL A 288 -2.54 -3.40 -20.25
CA VAL A 288 -2.72 -4.58 -19.40
C VAL A 288 -1.95 -5.74 -19.99
N VAL A 289 -1.00 -6.30 -19.24
CA VAL A 289 -0.20 -7.46 -19.67
C VAL A 289 -0.45 -8.67 -18.78
N ALA A 290 -0.50 -9.88 -19.36
CA ALA A 290 -0.65 -11.12 -18.62
C ALA A 290 0.02 -12.31 -19.33
N GLY A 291 0.30 -13.38 -18.58
CA GLY A 291 0.84 -14.65 -19.10
C GLY A 291 2.36 -14.83 -18.88
N ASN A 292 2.85 -16.00 -19.26
CA ASN A 292 4.26 -16.36 -19.23
C ASN A 292 4.67 -16.95 -20.60
N PRO A 293 5.38 -16.20 -21.47
CA PRO A 293 5.76 -14.79 -21.30
C PRO A 293 4.58 -13.84 -21.46
N ALA A 294 4.61 -12.70 -20.76
CA ALA A 294 3.51 -11.74 -20.74
C ALA A 294 3.24 -11.12 -22.12
N ARG A 295 1.96 -10.87 -22.42
CA ARG A 295 1.47 -10.19 -23.64
C ARG A 295 0.45 -9.14 -23.26
N ILE A 296 0.37 -8.08 -24.06
CA ILE A 296 -0.71 -7.08 -23.96
C ILE A 296 -2.03 -7.78 -24.28
N ILE A 297 -2.99 -7.73 -23.36
CA ILE A 297 -4.31 -8.35 -23.51
C ILE A 297 -5.42 -7.32 -23.73
N LYS A 298 -5.26 -6.10 -23.23
CA LYS A 298 -6.17 -4.97 -23.44
C LYS A 298 -5.54 -3.65 -22.97
N LYS A 299 -6.26 -2.55 -23.18
CA LYS A 299 -5.96 -1.27 -22.54
C LYS A 299 -6.53 -1.23 -21.11
N ASN A 300 -5.86 -0.52 -20.22
CA ASN A 300 -6.30 -0.17 -18.89
C ASN A 300 -7.22 1.05 -19.02
N GLU A 301 -8.44 0.92 -18.54
CA GLU A 301 -9.49 1.95 -18.61
C GLU A 301 -9.76 2.57 -17.23
N GLN A 302 -8.89 2.29 -16.25
CA GLN A 302 -8.96 2.81 -14.89
C GLN A 302 -8.57 4.29 -14.82
#